data_AF-A0A7J5ZI43-F1
#
_entry.id   AF-A0A7J5ZI43-F1
#
_cell.length_a   1.000
_cell.length_b   1.000
_cell.length_c   1.000
_cell.angle_alpha   90.00
_cell.angle_beta   90.00
_cell.angle_gamma   90.00
#
_symmetry.space_group_name_H-M   'P 1'
#
loop_
_entity.id
_entity.type
_entity.pdbx_description
1 polymer ?
#
loop_
_entity_poly.entity_id
_entity_poly.type
_entity_poly.pdbx_seq_one_letter_code
_entity_poly.pdbx_strand_id
1 'polypeptide(L)'
;MLGIPEQALSLVCGVLECVLAHGALMDKAKALLLMARCQVALTASASEEHRLTAVESAVHTLDEAEFYFSQLDCKQRLRDVYYLQSRLHHTLGNSAERNKCALMFRLRNQELLHAPATPTHHL
;
A
#
# COMPACT_ATOMS: atom_id res chain seq x y z
N MET A 1 6.58 -5.52 12.13
CA MET A 1 5.62 -6.64 12.03
C MET A 1 6.05 -7.70 13.03
N LEU A 2 5.11 -8.35 13.72
CA LEU A 2 5.40 -9.41 14.71
C LEU A 2 5.89 -10.73 14.09
N GLY A 3 6.33 -10.73 12.83
CA GLY A 3 6.85 -11.92 12.14
C GLY A 3 5.79 -12.95 11.73
N ILE A 4 4.51 -12.61 11.73
CA ILE A 4 3.39 -13.52 11.42
C ILE A 4 2.48 -13.03 10.27
N PRO A 5 3.03 -12.78 9.07
CA PRO A 5 2.27 -12.22 7.95
C PRO A 5 1.13 -13.13 7.44
N GLU A 6 1.24 -14.45 7.58
CA GLU A 6 0.23 -15.43 7.15
C GLU A 6 -1.06 -15.25 7.95
N GLN A 7 -0.91 -15.19 9.28
CA GLN A 7 -2.03 -15.03 10.19
C GLN A 7 -2.65 -13.63 10.05
N ALA A 8 -1.83 -12.61 9.84
CA ALA A 8 -2.32 -11.26 9.56
C ALA A 8 -3.13 -11.22 8.26
N LEU A 9 -2.65 -11.85 7.18
CA LEU A 9 -3.39 -11.90 5.91
C LEU A 9 -4.72 -12.63 6.08
N SER A 10 -4.73 -13.78 6.76
CA SER A 10 -5.95 -14.55 7.01
C SER A 10 -7.02 -13.73 7.76
N LEU A 11 -6.61 -13.01 8.81
CA LEU A 11 -7.52 -12.14 9.56
C LEU A 11 -8.05 -10.99 8.72
N VAL A 12 -7.18 -10.36 7.92
CA VAL A 12 -7.58 -9.24 7.05
C VAL A 12 -8.56 -9.72 5.99
N CYS A 13 -8.28 -10.83 5.29
CA CYS A 13 -9.18 -11.39 4.29
C CYS A 13 -10.53 -11.78 4.90
N GLY A 14 -10.55 -12.30 6.14
CA GLY A 14 -11.78 -12.68 6.83
C GLY A 14 -12.75 -11.53 7.13
N VAL A 15 -12.27 -10.28 7.13
CA VAL A 15 -13.12 -9.09 7.38
C VAL A 15 -13.19 -8.13 6.19
N LEU A 16 -12.39 -8.36 5.15
CA LEU A 16 -12.16 -7.39 4.07
C LEU A 16 -13.45 -7.01 3.36
N GLU A 17 -14.29 -7.98 3.01
CA GLU A 17 -15.57 -7.73 2.32
C GLU A 17 -16.49 -6.80 3.12
N CYS A 18 -16.61 -7.02 4.44
CA CYS A 18 -17.43 -6.19 5.32
C CYS A 18 -16.88 -4.75 5.39
N VAL A 19 -15.55 -4.60 5.49
CA VAL A 19 -14.91 -3.28 5.48
C VAL A 19 -15.10 -2.58 4.13
N LEU A 20 -14.94 -3.29 3.01
CA LEU A 20 -15.12 -2.72 1.67
C LEU A 20 -16.58 -2.36 1.37
N ALA A 21 -17.55 -3.09 1.93
CA ALA A 21 -18.97 -2.78 1.77
C ALA A 21 -19.41 -1.60 2.66
N HIS A 22 -19.04 -1.62 3.94
CA HIS A 22 -19.67 -0.77 4.96
C HIS A 22 -18.72 0.16 5.71
N GLY A 23 -17.40 -0.02 5.58
CA GLY A 23 -16.40 0.79 6.25
C GLY A 23 -16.29 2.21 5.67
N ALA A 24 -15.71 3.13 6.46
CA ALA A 24 -15.33 4.45 5.96
C ALA A 24 -14.22 4.32 4.89
N LEU A 25 -14.13 5.27 3.95
CA LEU A 25 -13.12 5.25 2.88
C LEU A 25 -11.69 5.07 3.43
N MET A 26 -11.39 5.68 4.58
CA MET A 26 -10.09 5.56 5.24
C MET A 26 -9.81 4.13 5.70
N ASP A 27 -10.83 3.44 6.21
CA ASP A 27 -10.69 2.05 6.68
C ASP A 27 -10.57 1.08 5.50
N LYS A 28 -11.31 1.32 4.41
CA LYS A 28 -11.14 0.59 3.14
C LYS A 28 -9.70 0.68 2.63
N ALA A 29 -9.18 1.91 2.55
CA ALA A 29 -7.83 2.18 2.08
C ALA A 29 -6.75 1.51 2.97
N LYS A 30 -6.92 1.60 4.29
CA LYS A 30 -6.00 0.96 5.26
C LYS A 30 -6.05 -0.56 5.19
N ALA A 31 -7.23 -1.15 5.04
CA ALA A 31 -7.41 -2.59 4.95
C ALA A 31 -6.70 -3.14 3.70
N LEU A 32 -6.91 -2.51 2.54
CA LEU A 32 -6.22 -2.87 1.30
C LEU A 32 -4.70 -2.69 1.41
N LEU A 33 -4.22 -1.56 1.94
CA LEU A 33 -2.79 -1.35 2.17
C LEU A 33 -2.18 -2.41 3.10
N LEU A 34 -2.91 -2.83 4.14
CA LEU A 34 -2.47 -3.88 5.05
C LEU A 34 -2.44 -5.24 4.35
N MET A 35 -3.45 -5.58 3.57
CA MET A 35 -3.50 -6.80 2.76
C MET A 35 -2.30 -6.89 1.81
N ALA A 36 -2.03 -5.83 1.04
CA ALA A 36 -0.88 -5.75 0.13
C ALA A 36 0.46 -5.96 0.86
N ARG A 37 0.64 -5.35 2.03
CA ARG A 37 1.85 -5.55 2.85
C ARG A 37 1.99 -7.00 3.32
N CYS A 38 0.90 -7.65 3.68
CA CYS A 38 0.93 -9.05 4.10
C CYS A 38 1.26 -9.96 2.90
N GLN A 39 0.65 -9.75 1.74
CA GLN A 39 0.96 -10.49 0.51
C GLN A 39 2.47 -10.40 0.18
N VAL A 40 3.05 -9.19 0.20
CA VAL A 40 4.48 -9.00 -0.08
C VAL A 40 5.35 -9.67 0.98
N ALA A 41 4.99 -9.58 2.26
CA ALA A 41 5.75 -10.21 3.34
C ALA A 41 5.80 -11.75 3.21
N LEU A 42 4.74 -12.36 2.69
CA LEU A 42 4.67 -13.80 2.42
C LEU A 42 5.57 -14.26 1.28
N THR A 43 6.01 -13.36 0.41
CA THR A 43 6.85 -13.73 -0.73
C THR A 43 8.30 -14.03 -0.37
N ALA A 44 8.73 -13.74 0.86
CA ALA A 44 10.11 -13.91 1.30
C ALA A 44 10.59 -15.38 1.29
N SER A 45 9.66 -16.33 1.43
CA SER A 45 9.92 -17.77 1.51
C SER A 45 9.35 -18.58 0.32
N ALA A 46 8.76 -17.91 -0.67
CA ALA A 46 8.09 -18.55 -1.80
C ALA A 46 9.05 -18.81 -2.99
N SER A 47 8.71 -19.79 -3.83
CA SER A 47 9.35 -19.97 -5.14
C SER A 47 9.21 -18.71 -6.00
N GLU A 48 10.12 -18.51 -6.95
CA GLU A 48 10.12 -17.30 -7.80
C GLU A 48 8.79 -17.04 -8.52
N GLU A 49 8.16 -18.06 -9.11
CA GLU A 49 6.87 -17.92 -9.79
C GLU A 49 5.76 -17.44 -8.84
N HIS A 50 5.54 -18.16 -7.73
CA HIS A 50 4.58 -17.77 -6.70
C HIS A 50 4.86 -16.38 -6.12
N ARG A 51 6.14 -15.99 -5.99
CA ARG A 51 6.53 -14.65 -5.56
C ARG A 51 6.08 -13.59 -6.56
N LEU A 52 6.30 -13.77 -7.85
CA LEU A 52 5.90 -12.79 -8.86
C LEU A 52 4.37 -12.63 -8.90
N THR A 53 3.62 -13.73 -8.88
CA THR A 53 2.15 -13.68 -8.82
C THR A 53 1.62 -12.96 -7.58
N ALA A 54 2.22 -13.22 -6.41
CA ALA A 54 1.85 -12.52 -5.18
C ALA A 54 2.20 -11.02 -5.23
N VAL A 55 3.30 -10.65 -5.89
CA VAL A 55 3.68 -9.25 -6.12
C VAL A 55 2.69 -8.56 -7.06
N GLU A 56 2.25 -9.21 -8.14
CA GLU A 56 1.22 -8.68 -9.05
C GLU A 56 -0.10 -8.45 -8.31
N SER A 57 -0.53 -9.42 -7.50
CA SER A 57 -1.74 -9.27 -6.67
C SER A 57 -1.61 -8.08 -5.71
N ALA A 58 -0.46 -7.92 -5.06
CA ALA A 58 -0.21 -6.80 -4.18
C ALA A 58 -0.19 -5.44 -4.90
N VAL A 59 0.28 -5.38 -6.15
CA VAL A 59 0.17 -4.16 -6.98
C VAL A 59 -1.30 -3.82 -7.20
N HIS A 60 -2.13 -4.78 -7.60
CA HIS A 60 -3.56 -4.53 -7.82
C HIS A 60 -4.27 -4.05 -6.56
N THR A 61 -3.98 -4.67 -5.41
CA THR A 61 -4.51 -4.23 -4.12
C THR A 61 -4.03 -2.82 -3.74
N LEU A 62 -2.81 -2.44 -4.11
CA LEU A 62 -2.31 -1.08 -3.90
C LEU A 62 -2.97 -0.05 -4.82
N ASP A 63 -3.36 -0.42 -6.04
CA ASP A 63 -4.10 0.47 -6.94
C ASP A 63 -5.48 0.84 -6.34
N GLU A 64 -6.16 -0.14 -5.74
CA GLU A 64 -7.41 0.13 -5.02
C GLU A 64 -7.19 0.99 -3.77
N ALA A 65 -6.13 0.72 -3.01
CA ALA A 65 -5.78 1.54 -1.84
C ALA A 65 -5.46 2.99 -2.25
N GLU A 66 -4.73 3.18 -3.36
CA GLU A 66 -4.41 4.47 -3.97
C GLU A 66 -5.69 5.23 -4.32
N PHE A 67 -6.63 4.57 -4.99
CA PHE A 67 -7.92 5.16 -5.33
C PHE A 67 -8.65 5.72 -4.08
N TYR A 68 -8.76 4.93 -3.01
CA TYR A 68 -9.42 5.41 -1.79
C TYR A 68 -8.64 6.50 -1.05
N PHE A 69 -7.30 6.42 -0.99
CA PHE A 69 -6.50 7.49 -0.38
C PHE A 69 -6.53 8.79 -1.21
N SER A 70 -6.68 8.70 -2.54
CA SER A 70 -6.79 9.85 -3.43
C SER A 70 -8.09 10.63 -3.19
N GLN A 71 -9.21 9.93 -2.97
CA GLN A 71 -10.50 10.56 -2.63
C GLN A 71 -10.45 11.34 -1.32
N LEU A 72 -9.56 10.96 -0.40
CA LEU A 72 -9.38 11.59 0.90
C LEU A 72 -8.27 12.65 0.93
N ASP A 73 -7.60 12.89 -0.20
CA ASP A 73 -6.35 13.67 -0.29
C ASP A 73 -5.33 13.30 0.81
N CYS A 74 -5.21 12.00 1.12
CA CYS A 74 -4.35 11.54 2.20
C CYS A 74 -2.88 11.45 1.75
N LYS A 75 -2.23 12.61 1.59
CA LYS A 75 -0.89 12.76 0.98
C LYS A 75 0.18 11.84 1.57
N GLN A 76 0.22 11.72 2.90
CA GLN A 76 1.17 10.84 3.58
C GLN A 76 0.98 9.37 3.19
N ARG A 77 -0.27 8.91 3.07
CA ARG A 77 -0.57 7.52 2.69
C ARG A 77 -0.36 7.28 1.21
N LEU A 78 -0.72 8.23 0.35
CA LEU A 78 -0.41 8.17 -1.09
C LEU A 78 1.09 8.06 -1.34
N ARG A 79 1.92 8.84 -0.62
CA ARG A 79 3.39 8.71 -0.69
C ARG A 79 3.83 7.27 -0.35
N ASP A 80 3.33 6.72 0.76
CA ASP A 80 3.69 5.37 1.19
C ASP A 80 3.25 4.30 0.17
N VAL A 81 2.08 4.48 -0.47
CA VAL A 81 1.57 3.58 -1.53
C VAL A 81 2.47 3.64 -2.78
N TYR A 82 2.77 4.82 -3.29
CA TYR A 82 3.63 4.97 -4.48
C TYR A 82 5.04 4.44 -4.23
N TYR A 83 5.58 4.60 -3.01
CA TYR A 83 6.84 3.99 -2.63
C TYR A 83 6.78 2.46 -2.77
N LEU A 84 5.73 1.83 -2.22
CA LEU A 84 5.55 0.38 -2.30
C LEU A 84 5.36 -0.08 -3.76
N GLN A 85 4.45 0.53 -4.52
CA GLN A 85 4.24 0.21 -5.94
C GLN A 85 5.54 0.31 -6.74
N SER A 86 6.36 1.36 -6.52
CA SER A 86 7.65 1.49 -7.22
C SER A 86 8.60 0.32 -6.96
N ARG A 87 8.63 -0.20 -5.72
CA ARG A 87 9.43 -1.37 -5.35
C ARG A 87 8.87 -2.65 -5.94
N LEU A 88 7.55 -2.81 -5.95
CA LEU A 88 6.91 -3.99 -6.53
C LEU A 88 7.09 -4.05 -8.04
N HIS A 89 6.91 -2.93 -8.75
CA HIS A 89 7.19 -2.86 -10.18
C HIS A 89 8.67 -3.06 -10.52
N HIS A 90 9.59 -2.67 -9.63
CA HIS A 90 11.00 -3.05 -9.78
C HIS A 90 11.18 -4.57 -9.74
N THR A 91 10.57 -5.25 -8.78
CA THR A 91 10.60 -6.72 -8.67
C THR A 91 10.01 -7.41 -9.91
N LEU A 92 8.96 -6.83 -10.50
CA LEU A 92 8.32 -7.34 -11.72
C LEU A 92 9.08 -7.00 -13.02
N GLY A 93 10.12 -6.17 -12.97
CA GLY A 93 10.81 -5.69 -14.17
C GLY A 93 10.07 -4.59 -14.95
N ASN A 94 8.92 -4.10 -14.44
CA ASN A 94 8.07 -3.09 -15.07
C ASN A 94 8.67 -1.67 -14.94
N SER A 95 9.71 -1.37 -15.72
CA SER A 95 10.47 -0.12 -15.58
C SER A 95 9.64 1.15 -15.80
N ALA A 96 8.69 1.15 -16.73
CA ALA A 96 7.83 2.30 -16.99
C ALA A 96 6.98 2.65 -15.75
N GLU A 97 6.26 1.68 -15.20
CA GLU A 97 5.41 1.91 -14.02
C GLU A 97 6.21 2.16 -12.75
N ARG A 98 7.36 1.49 -12.59
CA ARG A 98 8.29 1.82 -11.51
C ARG A 98 8.71 3.29 -11.56
N ASN A 99 9.03 3.82 -12.73
CA ASN A 99 9.44 5.22 -12.89
C ASN A 99 8.27 6.18 -12.61
N LYS A 100 7.05 5.85 -13.06
CA LYS A 100 5.83 6.61 -12.76
C LYS A 100 5.60 6.68 -11.26
N CYS A 101 5.56 5.54 -10.56
CA CYS A 101 5.37 5.50 -9.12
C CYS A 101 6.49 6.24 -8.36
N ALA A 102 7.74 6.10 -8.80
CA ALA A 102 8.87 6.82 -8.19
C ALA A 102 8.74 8.35 -8.35
N LEU A 103 8.27 8.83 -9.50
CA LEU A 103 7.97 10.25 -9.70
C LEU A 103 6.86 10.72 -8.77
N MET A 104 5.75 9.97 -8.68
CA MET A 104 4.64 10.31 -7.81
C MET A 104 5.06 10.33 -6.33
N PHE A 105 5.85 9.35 -5.88
CA PHE A 105 6.46 9.35 -4.56
C PHE A 105 7.27 10.64 -4.31
N ARG A 106 8.13 11.03 -5.26
CA ARG A 106 8.98 12.22 -5.13
C ARG A 106 8.15 13.49 -4.98
N LEU A 107 7.12 13.66 -5.81
CA LEU A 107 6.23 14.83 -5.75
C LEU A 107 5.53 14.93 -4.39
N ARG A 108 4.91 13.83 -3.92
CA ARG A 108 4.22 13.81 -2.63
C ARG A 108 5.17 13.98 -1.45
N ASN A 109 6.39 13.43 -1.54
CA ASN A 109 7.38 13.60 -0.49
C ASN A 109 7.84 15.06 -0.38
N GLN A 110 8.03 15.77 -1.50
CA GLN A 110 8.35 17.20 -1.51
C GLN A 110 7.21 18.04 -0.91
N GLU A 111 5.95 17.75 -1.30
CA GLU A 111 4.77 18.42 -0.72
C GLU A 111 4.73 18.29 0.81
N LEU A 112 5.04 17.10 1.34
CA LEU A 112 5.03 16.84 2.78
C LEU A 112 6.20 17.49 3.52
N LEU A 113 7.38 17.58 2.90
CA LEU A 113 8.54 18.27 3.50
C LEU A 113 8.34 19.79 3.59
N HIS A 114 7.54 20.35 2.69
CA HIS A 114 7.23 21.79 2.68
C HIS A 114 5.94 22.13 3.46
N ALA A 115 5.24 21.14 4.00
CA ALA A 115 4.06 21.38 4.82
C ALA A 115 4.47 22.03 6.16
N PRO A 116 3.78 23.09 6.62
CA PRO A 116 4.04 23.67 7.93
C PRO A 116 3.84 22.59 9.00
N ALA A 117 4.73 22.54 9.99
CA ALA A 117 4.63 21.59 11.09
C ALA A 117 3.25 21.71 11.74
N THR A 118 2.44 20.66 11.65
CA THR A 118 1.15 20.60 12.35
C THR A 118 1.43 20.80 13.84
N PRO A 119 0.83 21.80 14.50
CA PRO A 119 0.95 21.92 15.94
C PRO A 119 0.37 20.65 16.57
N THR A 120 1.19 19.92 17.30
CA THR A 120 0.73 18.82 18.14
C THR A 120 -0.14 19.41 19.24
N HIS A 121 -1.45 19.47 19.01
CA HIS A 121 -2.40 19.69 20.09
C HIS A 121 -2.32 18.47 21.02
N HIS A 122 -1.51 18.60 22.06
CA HIS A 122 -1.64 17.79 23.26
C HIS A 122 -2.95 18.20 23.93
N LEU A 123 -3.94 17.30 23.90
CA LEU A 123 -5.04 17.24 24.85
C LEU A 123 -4.94 15.90 25.57
#